data_AF-A0A1H8WDQ9-F1
#
_entry.id   AF-A0A1H8WDQ9-F1
#
_cell.length_a   1.000
_cell.length_b   1.000
_cell.length_c   1.000
_cell.angle_alpha   90.00
_cell.angle_beta   90.00
_cell.angle_gamma   90.00
#
_symmetry.space_group_name_H-M   'P 1'
#
loop_
_entity.id
_entity.type
_entity.pdbx_description
1 polymer ?
#
loop_
_entity_poly.entity_id
_entity_poly.type
_entity_poly.pdbx_seq_one_letter_code
_entity_poly.pdbx_strand_id
1 'polypeptide(L)' 'MRDFAGGEALDAGLIAAAQAVEHYEIARYGTLLAWARQLGFSEAEELIKETLIEEENTDEVLSELAEDAVNPAAAA' A
#
# COMPACT_ATOMS: atom_id res chain seq x y z
N MET A 1 20.61 2.46 6.81
CA MET A 1 20.19 1.05 6.60
C MET A 1 21.27 0.04 6.94
N ARG A 2 22.56 0.21 6.57
CA ARG A 2 23.62 -0.73 6.98
C ARG A 2 23.76 -0.88 8.50
N ASP A 3 23.44 0.18 9.25
CA ASP A 3 23.51 0.19 10.71
C ASP A 3 22.37 -0.61 11.39
N PHE A 4 21.36 -1.03 10.63
CA PHE A 4 20.20 -1.82 11.10
C PHE A 4 20.04 -3.14 10.34
N ALA A 5 21.08 -3.57 9.63
CA ALA A 5 21.02 -4.75 8.76
C ALA A 5 20.55 -6.00 9.52
N GLY A 6 19.42 -6.58 9.07
CA GLY A 6 18.83 -7.80 9.64
C GLY A 6 18.11 -7.62 10.98
N GLY A 7 17.80 -6.38 11.39
CA GLY A 7 17.03 -6.10 12.61
C GLY A 7 15.64 -5.54 12.33
N GLU A 8 14.75 -5.65 13.32
CA GLU A 8 13.34 -5.20 13.27
C GLU A 8 13.17 -3.74 12.84
N ALA A 9 14.13 -2.87 13.20
CA ALA A 9 14.11 -1.46 12.80
C ALA A 9 14.31 -1.25 11.28
N LEU A 10 15.00 -2.18 10.60
CA LEU A 10 15.12 -2.14 9.13
C LEU A 10 13.79 -2.55 8.49
N ASP A 11 13.16 -3.62 8.98
CA ASP A 11 11.89 -4.12 8.44
C ASP A 11 10.78 -3.08 8.61
N ALA A 12 10.67 -2.45 9.79
CA ALA A 12 9.74 -1.35 10.02
C ALA A 12 9.98 -0.17 9.06
N GLY A 13 11.25 0.15 8.78
CA GLY A 13 11.59 1.20 7.81
C GLY A 13 11.26 0.83 6.36
N LEU A 14 11.37 -0.45 6.00
CA LEU A 14 10.99 -0.96 4.67
C LEU A 14 9.47 -0.95 4.50
N ILE A 15 8.73 -1.41 5.51
CA ILE A 15 7.26 -1.39 5.51
C ILE A 15 6.74 0.04 5.38
N ALA A 16 7.26 0.97 6.19
CA ALA A 16 6.87 2.37 6.12
C ALA A 16 7.17 3.00 4.74
N ALA A 17 8.29 2.61 4.10
CA ALA A 17 8.61 3.06 2.75
C ALA A 17 7.66 2.48 1.70
N ALA A 18 7.27 1.20 1.84
CA ALA A 18 6.32 0.53 0.96
C ALA A 18 4.93 1.18 1.08
N GLN A 19 4.41 1.40 2.29
CA GLN A 19 3.12 2.06 2.50
C GLN A 19 3.09 3.48 1.90
N ALA A 20 4.20 4.21 1.95
CA ALA A 20 4.28 5.52 1.30
C ALA A 20 4.19 5.44 -0.24
N VAL A 21 4.65 4.34 -0.84
CA VAL A 21 4.47 4.05 -2.27
C VAL A 21 3.01 3.69 -2.55
N GLU A 22 2.40 2.79 -1.77
CA GLU A 22 0.99 2.43 -1.91
C GLU A 22 0.07 3.66 -1.82
N HIS A 23 0.31 4.56 -0.86
CA HIS A 23 -0.47 5.79 -0.71
C HIS A 23 -0.33 6.73 -1.91
N TYR A 24 0.85 6.77 -2.54
CA TYR A 24 1.04 7.49 -3.80
C TYR A 24 0.19 6.86 -4.91
N GLU A 25 0.17 5.54 -5.01
CA GLU A 25 -0.57 4.80 -6.05
C GLU A 25 -2.08 4.92 -5.86
N ILE A 26 -2.60 4.71 -4.65
CA ILE A 26 -4.02 4.88 -4.29
C ILE A 26 -4.50 6.30 -4.67
N ALA A 27 -3.74 7.34 -4.34
CA ALA A 27 -4.09 8.72 -4.68
C ALA A 27 -4.16 8.95 -6.20
N ARG A 28 -3.26 8.31 -6.97
CA ARG A 28 -3.20 8.43 -8.42
C ARG A 28 -4.33 7.63 -9.09
N TYR A 29 -4.51 6.37 -8.73
CA TYR A 29 -5.57 5.54 -9.29
C TYR A 29 -6.96 6.06 -8.94
N GLY A 30 -7.17 6.58 -7.73
CA GLY A 30 -8.42 7.27 -7.37
C GLY A 30 -8.73 8.47 -8.28
N THR A 31 -7.70 9.27 -8.62
CA THR A 31 -7.86 10.40 -9.55
C THR A 31 -8.13 9.92 -10.98
N LEU A 32 -7.37 8.93 -11.45
CA LEU A 32 -7.53 8.36 -12.79
C LEU A 32 -8.91 7.71 -12.98
N LEU A 33 -9.42 7.03 -11.95
CA LEU A 33 -10.73 6.41 -11.95
C LEU A 33 -11.84 7.47 -12.13
N ALA A 34 -11.73 8.60 -11.42
CA ALA A 34 -12.66 9.71 -11.57
C ALA A 34 -12.64 10.29 -13.00
N TRP A 35 -11.45 10.42 -13.60
CA TRP A 35 -11.32 10.88 -14.98
C TRP A 35 -11.87 9.89 -16.00
N ALA A 36 -11.60 8.59 -15.83
CA ALA A 36 -12.13 7.55 -16.70
C ALA A 36 -13.67 7.57 -16.73
N ARG A 37 -14.30 7.71 -15.56
CA ARG A 37 -15.75 7.90 -15.42
C ARG A 37 -16.25 9.16 -16.14
N GLN A 38 -15.59 10.29 -15.91
CA GLN A 38 -15.98 11.57 -16.49
C GLN A 38 -15.88 11.58 -18.02
N LEU A 39 -14.89 10.87 -18.58
CA LEU A 39 -14.62 10.80 -20.02
C LEU A 39 -15.38 9.66 -20.72
N GLY A 40 -16.03 8.77 -19.97
CA GLY A 40 -16.77 7.62 -20.50
C GLY A 40 -15.88 6.46 -20.98
N PHE A 41 -14.68 6.31 -20.41
CA PHE A 41 -13.75 5.23 -20.75
C PHE A 41 -14.00 3.99 -19.88
N SER A 42 -15.03 3.21 -20.19
CA SER A 42 -15.49 2.10 -19.35
C SER A 42 -14.45 0.99 -19.15
N GLU A 43 -13.68 0.63 -20.18
CA GLU A 43 -12.62 -0.39 -20.05
C GLU A 43 -11.48 0.09 -19.13
N ALA A 44 -11.09 1.36 -19.27
CA ALA A 44 -10.09 1.96 -18.38
C ALA A 44 -10.62 2.08 -16.95
N GLU A 45 -11.90 2.43 -16.76
CA GLU A 45 -12.54 2.45 -15.43
C GLU A 45 -12.43 1.10 -14.74
N GLU A 46 -12.74 0.00 -15.44
CA GLU A 46 -12.70 -1.35 -14.88
C GLU A 46 -11.27 -1.72 -14.44
N LEU A 47 -10.29 -1.55 -15.34
CA LEU A 47 -8.89 -1.88 -15.05
C LEU A 47 -8.30 -1.01 -13.94
N ILE A 48 -8.54 0.30 -13.96
CA ILE A 48 -8.04 1.22 -12.92
C ILE A 48 -8.67 0.89 -11.56
N LYS A 49 -9.95 0.50 -11.54
CA LYS A 49 -10.62 0.11 -10.31
C LYS A 49 -10.06 -1.19 -9.74
N GLU A 50 -9.76 -2.17 -10.60
CA GLU A 50 -9.10 -3.41 -10.18
C GLU A 50 -7.76 -3.11 -9.51
N THR A 51 -6.89 -2.35 -10.17
CA THR A 51 -5.59 -1.97 -9.60
C THR A 51 -5.75 -1.15 -8.32
N LEU A 52 -6.67 -0.18 -8.25
CA LEU A 52 -6.91 0.58 -7.01
C LEU A 52 -7.26 -0.34 -5.82
N ILE A 53 -8.08 -1.37 -6.05
CA ILE A 53 -8.43 -2.35 -5.01
C ILE A 53 -7.21 -3.18 -4.60
N GLU A 54 -6.36 -3.56 -5.55
CA GLU A 54 -5.12 -4.29 -5.27
C GLU A 54 -4.16 -3.47 -4.39
N GLU A 55 -3.99 -2.17 -4.68
CA GLU A 55 -3.12 -1.30 -3.86
C GLU A 55 -3.72 -1.04 -2.47
N GLU A 56 -5.03 -0.83 -2.37
CA GLU A 56 -5.73 -0.69 -1.08
C GLU A 56 -5.54 -1.95 -0.20
N ASN A 57 -5.67 -3.14 -0.79
CA ASN A 57 -5.44 -4.40 -0.08
C ASN A 57 -3.96 -4.58 0.30
N THR A 58 -3.03 -4.14 -0.55
CA THR A 58 -1.58 -4.23 -0.28
C THR A 58 -1.20 -3.31 0.89
N ASP A 59 -1.73 -2.09 0.95
CA ASP A 59 -1.53 -1.19 2.10
C ASP A 59 -2.12 -1.75 3.40
N GLU A 60 -3.27 -2.44 3.34
CA GLU A 60 -3.85 -3.13 4.49
C GLU A 60 -2.93 -4.24 5.00
N VAL A 61 -2.42 -5.10 4.11
CA VAL A 61 -1.46 -6.16 4.47
C VAL A 61 -0.16 -5.59 5.04
N LEU A 62 0.34 -4.48 4.49
CA LEU A 62 1.51 -3.80 5.03
C LEU A 62 1.25 -3.21 6.42
N SER A 63 0.03 -2.74 6.67
CA SER A 63 -0.40 -2.26 7.99
C SER A 63 -0.44 -3.38 9.02
N GLU A 64 -1.01 -4.54 8.66
CA GLU A 64 -1.00 -5.73 9.52
C GLU A 64 0.45 -6.15 9.84
N LEU A 65 1.33 -6.18 8.83
CA LEU A 65 2.75 -6.51 9.02
C LEU A 65 3.47 -5.51 9.92
N ALA A 66 3.13 -4.21 9.84
CA ALA A 66 3.67 -3.18 10.71
C ALA A 66 3.24 -3.37 12.17
N GLU A 67 1.97 -3.74 12.42
CA GLU A 67 1.45 -4.00 13.75
C GLU A 67 2.12 -5.22 14.40
N ASP A 68 2.29 -6.30 13.63
CA ASP A 68 2.99 -7.51 14.06
C ASP A 68 4.46 -7.22 14.40
N ALA A 69 5.14 -6.38 13.61
CA ALA A 69 6.53 -5.98 13.84
C ALA A 69 6.72 -5.11 15.10
N VAL A 70 5.69 -4.36 15.51
CA VAL A 70 5.74 -3.47 16.69
C VAL A 70 5.37 -4.22 17.98
N ASN A 71 4.69 -5.37 17.91
CA ASN A 71 4.19 -6.05 19.11
C ASN A 71 4.39 -7.59 19.11
N PRO A 72 5.65 -8.08 19.30
CA PRO A 72 5.90 -9.50 19.50
C PRO A 72 5.23 -10.11 20.74
N ALA A 73 4.65 -9.30 21.64
CA ALA A 73 3.93 -9.75 22.83
C ALA A 73 2.40 -9.92 22.64
N ALA A 74 1.82 -9.48 21.51
CA ALA A 74 0.42 -9.77 21.17
C ALA A 74 0.22 -11.14 20.50
N ALA A 75 1.32 -11.79 20.10
CA ALA A 75 1.35 -13.11 19.46
C ALA A 75 1.36 -14.29 20.46
N ALA A 76 1.03 -14.08 21.74
CA ALA A 76 1.09 -15.08 22.82
C ALA A 76 -0.27 -15.34 23.49
#